data_AF-A0A382P242-F1
#
_entry.id   AF-A0A382P242-F1
#
_cell.length_a   1.000
_cell.length_b   1.000
_cell.length_c   1.000
_cell.angle_alpha   90.00
_cell.angle_beta   90.00
_cell.angle_gamma   90.00
#
_symmetry.space_group_name_H-M   'P 1'
#
loop_
_entity.id
_entity.type
_entity.pdbx_description
1 polymer ?
#
loop_
_entity_poly.entity_id
_entity_poly.type
_entity_poly.pdbx_seq_one_letter_code
_entity_poly.pdbx_strand_id
1 'polypeptide(L)'
;MSRLKVELQSGRTDSLGDLLSEIDSLITDSGKRDGLQARYRVRGNPSMQQIKQLTVGVRNRSVVQSYSGRALVDELRLEEARNDAGFAAYARVNTELADFMNLDGTVEWRGENFRTISSTGRKSSDFKTNLNTTTNAQKLLPGSWGFSVPIRATFSRSESLPRFGPNSDVELTSEQKQDERTETTKTFYEVSVNKRSGKFWLTRWTFDSMNLRLSQTRERGISPTVPLSRRDSETMTFSYKMPLPKPSVKIAAWMPEFMPKAMRESRLNFLPTTVNYTLNAKRQDQATWRRSNQDTTVTENFTLKETYTTKINPLTALQGNYSLQVNRDLRKKYDMSKLAFGREVSRNQKADLKLTL
;
A
#
# COMPACT_ATOMS: atom_id res chain seq x y z
N MET A 1 -35.55 12.83 -12.96
CA MET A 1 -34.99 13.41 -11.74
C MET A 1 -33.53 13.81 -11.91
N SER A 2 -32.57 12.91 -12.13
CA SER A 2 -31.15 13.30 -12.36
C SER A 2 -30.95 14.24 -13.56
N ARG A 3 -31.56 13.94 -14.72
CA ARG A 3 -31.57 14.85 -15.88
C ARG A 3 -32.25 16.20 -15.59
N LEU A 4 -33.34 16.17 -14.80
CA LEU A 4 -34.02 17.40 -14.36
C LEU A 4 -33.11 18.22 -13.45
N LYS A 5 -32.37 17.59 -12.54
CA LYS A 5 -31.37 18.28 -11.71
C LYS A 5 -30.24 18.88 -12.53
N VAL A 6 -29.74 18.21 -13.56
CA VAL A 6 -28.73 18.75 -14.48
C VAL A 6 -29.24 20.03 -15.15
N GLU A 7 -30.45 19.98 -15.69
CA GLU A 7 -31.11 21.13 -16.35
C GLU A 7 -31.50 22.26 -15.37
N LEU A 8 -31.64 21.94 -14.09
CA LEU A 8 -31.88 22.91 -13.01
C LEU A 8 -30.57 23.50 -12.46
N GLN A 9 -29.47 22.74 -12.47
CA GLN A 9 -28.13 23.18 -12.07
C GLN A 9 -27.45 24.04 -13.14
N SER A 10 -27.92 24.01 -14.39
CA SER A 10 -27.45 24.87 -15.48
C SER A 10 -27.96 26.33 -15.41
N GLY A 11 -28.45 26.78 -14.25
CA GLY A 11 -28.66 28.21 -13.95
C GLY A 11 -29.95 28.82 -14.47
N ARG A 12 -31.11 28.44 -13.92
CA ARG A 12 -32.32 29.27 -14.05
C ARG A 12 -32.31 30.37 -12.99
N THR A 13 -32.44 31.61 -13.44
CA THR A 13 -32.73 32.78 -12.61
C THR A 13 -34.24 32.99 -12.53
N ASP A 14 -34.74 33.56 -11.43
CA ASP A 14 -36.13 34.02 -11.39
C ASP A 14 -36.32 35.27 -12.29
N SER A 15 -37.56 35.80 -12.33
CA SER A 15 -37.90 37.02 -13.09
C SER A 15 -37.17 38.28 -12.60
N LEU A 16 -36.43 38.19 -11.50
CA LEU A 16 -35.64 39.27 -10.89
C LEU A 16 -34.13 39.06 -11.07
N GLY A 17 -33.71 37.96 -11.71
CA GLY A 17 -32.31 37.66 -11.97
C GLY A 17 -31.59 36.92 -10.85
N ASP A 18 -32.31 36.52 -9.79
CA ASP A 18 -31.72 35.83 -8.64
C ASP A 18 -31.54 34.32 -8.91
N LEU A 19 -30.39 33.78 -8.50
CA LEU A 19 -30.12 32.34 -8.54
C LEU A 19 -31.07 31.61 -7.59
N LEU A 20 -31.94 30.77 -8.14
CA LEU A 20 -32.94 30.01 -7.37
C LEU A 20 -32.25 29.05 -6.36
N SER A 21 -32.27 29.42 -5.07
CA SER A 21 -31.74 28.60 -3.96
C SER A 21 -32.77 27.63 -3.36
N GLU A 22 -34.05 27.80 -3.68
CA GLU A 22 -35.15 26.87 -3.39
C GLU A 22 -35.95 26.64 -4.69
N ILE A 23 -35.97 25.42 -5.19
CA ILE A 23 -36.42 25.12 -6.57
C ILE A 23 -37.86 24.58 -6.54
N ASP A 24 -38.86 25.47 -6.56
CA ASP A 24 -40.25 25.06 -6.80
C ASP A 24 -40.55 25.06 -8.32
N SER A 25 -39.70 24.39 -9.11
CA SER A 25 -39.81 24.39 -10.57
C SER A 25 -40.81 23.36 -11.06
N LEU A 26 -41.69 23.78 -11.97
CA LEU A 26 -42.62 22.93 -12.68
C LEU A 26 -41.97 22.50 -13.99
N ILE A 27 -41.66 21.22 -14.15
CA ILE A 27 -41.21 20.69 -15.43
C ILE A 27 -42.32 19.81 -15.98
N THR A 28 -42.79 20.14 -17.18
CA THR A 28 -43.76 19.36 -17.97
C THR A 28 -43.05 18.85 -19.20
N ASP A 29 -42.83 17.55 -19.28
CA ASP A 29 -42.23 16.90 -20.46
C ASP A 29 -43.32 16.06 -21.15
N SER A 30 -43.80 16.55 -22.29
CA SER A 30 -44.88 15.92 -23.06
C SER A 30 -44.39 14.74 -23.91
N GLY A 31 -43.08 14.48 -24.00
CA GLY A 31 -42.50 13.45 -24.85
C GLY A 31 -42.09 12.17 -24.13
N LYS A 32 -42.30 12.07 -22.80
CA LYS A 32 -41.78 10.95 -21.99
C LYS A 32 -42.83 9.97 -21.46
N ARG A 33 -44.11 10.13 -21.81
CA ARG A 33 -45.18 9.17 -21.52
C ARG A 33 -46.31 9.28 -22.53
N ASP A 34 -46.86 8.14 -22.93
CA ASP A 34 -48.22 8.04 -23.46
C ASP A 34 -49.21 8.34 -22.31
N GLY A 35 -49.40 9.63 -22.02
CA GLY A 35 -50.22 10.07 -20.90
C GLY A 35 -50.10 11.57 -20.61
N LEU A 36 -51.17 12.13 -20.03
CA LEU A 36 -51.36 13.55 -19.72
C LEU A 36 -50.13 14.21 -19.06
N GLN A 37 -49.94 15.51 -19.33
CA GLN A 37 -48.87 16.34 -18.77
C GLN A 37 -48.73 16.16 -17.24
N ALA A 38 -47.62 15.56 -16.81
CA ALA A 38 -47.27 15.45 -15.40
C ALA A 38 -46.48 16.69 -14.94
N ARG A 39 -46.74 17.12 -13.70
CA ARG A 39 -46.08 18.26 -13.06
C ARG A 39 -45.07 17.73 -12.04
N TYR A 40 -43.78 17.84 -12.33
CA TYR A 40 -42.71 17.49 -11.40
C TYR A 40 -42.29 18.72 -10.57
N ARG A 41 -41.96 18.51 -9.28
CA ARG A 41 -41.41 19.52 -8.36
C ARG A 41 -40.29 18.91 -7.51
N VAL A 42 -39.26 19.68 -7.18
CA VAL A 42 -38.08 19.19 -6.44
C VAL A 42 -37.72 20.14 -5.31
N ARG A 43 -38.06 19.80 -4.07
CA ARG A 43 -37.68 20.61 -2.91
C ARG A 43 -36.36 20.12 -2.31
N GLY A 44 -35.37 21.02 -2.16
CA GLY A 44 -34.04 20.70 -1.62
C GLY A 44 -33.17 19.87 -2.58
N ASN A 45 -32.28 19.03 -2.03
CA ASN A 45 -31.44 18.10 -2.81
C ASN A 45 -31.81 16.61 -2.54
N PRO A 46 -32.99 16.14 -2.97
CA PRO A 46 -33.41 14.76 -2.72
C PRO A 46 -32.54 13.78 -3.51
N SER A 47 -32.03 12.71 -2.89
CA SER A 47 -31.18 11.73 -3.59
C SER A 47 -31.98 10.53 -4.08
N MET A 48 -31.93 10.26 -5.40
CA MET A 48 -32.47 9.02 -5.96
C MET A 48 -31.67 7.77 -5.57
N GLN A 49 -30.46 7.93 -5.01
CA GLN A 49 -29.66 6.82 -4.51
C GLN A 49 -30.10 6.35 -3.12
N GLN A 50 -30.88 7.15 -2.39
CA GLN A 50 -31.30 6.85 -1.03
C GLN A 50 -32.75 7.31 -0.78
N ILE A 51 -33.70 6.58 -1.35
CA ILE A 51 -35.14 6.81 -1.12
C ILE A 51 -35.53 6.16 0.21
N LYS A 52 -35.95 6.98 1.18
CA LYS A 52 -36.40 6.51 2.50
C LYS A 52 -37.91 6.39 2.64
N GLN A 53 -38.66 7.22 1.89
CA GLN A 53 -40.10 7.29 1.96
C GLN A 53 -40.66 7.57 0.57
N LEU A 54 -41.69 6.83 0.20
CA LEU A 54 -42.52 7.08 -0.97
C LEU A 54 -43.91 7.38 -0.46
N THR A 55 -44.46 8.53 -0.86
CA THR A 55 -45.81 8.95 -0.46
C THR A 55 -46.65 9.10 -1.71
N VAL A 56 -47.78 8.41 -1.73
CA VAL A 56 -48.80 8.53 -2.78
C VAL A 56 -50.04 9.13 -2.16
N GLY A 57 -50.65 10.12 -2.83
CA GLY A 57 -51.82 10.82 -2.30
C GLY A 57 -52.60 11.55 -3.38
N VAL A 58 -53.83 11.92 -3.03
CA VAL A 58 -54.77 12.63 -3.91
C VAL A 58 -54.86 14.09 -3.46
N ARG A 59 -54.73 15.02 -4.41
CA ARG A 59 -54.89 16.46 -4.16
C ARG A 59 -56.06 17.00 -4.97
N ASN A 60 -57.12 17.46 -4.29
CA ASN A 60 -58.19 18.22 -4.93
C ASN A 60 -57.66 19.60 -5.33
N ARG A 61 -57.87 19.98 -6.60
CA ARG A 61 -57.48 21.31 -7.13
C ARG A 61 -58.63 22.31 -7.14
N SER A 62 -59.87 21.85 -6.95
CA SER A 62 -61.03 22.74 -6.88
C SER A 62 -61.06 23.48 -5.55
N VAL A 63 -61.32 24.78 -5.61
CA VAL A 63 -61.54 25.63 -4.43
C VAL A 63 -63.02 25.72 -4.05
N VAL A 64 -63.92 25.25 -4.92
CA VAL A 64 -65.38 25.39 -4.77
C VAL A 64 -66.10 24.06 -4.58
N GLN A 65 -65.54 22.96 -5.09
CA GLN A 65 -66.18 21.63 -5.07
C GLN A 65 -65.39 20.64 -4.22
N SER A 66 -66.10 19.91 -3.36
CA SER A 66 -65.56 18.77 -2.64
C SER A 66 -65.37 17.58 -3.60
N TYR A 67 -64.28 16.85 -3.41
CA TYR A 67 -64.02 15.62 -4.16
C TYR A 67 -64.70 14.45 -3.46
N SER A 68 -65.49 13.67 -4.21
CA SER A 68 -66.05 12.37 -3.78
C SER A 68 -65.68 11.33 -4.83
N GLY A 69 -64.92 10.31 -4.44
CA GLY A 69 -64.44 9.28 -5.35
C GLY A 69 -63.43 8.34 -4.72
N ARG A 70 -63.01 7.33 -5.49
CA ARG A 70 -62.00 6.34 -5.09
C ARG A 70 -60.80 6.45 -6.02
N ALA A 71 -59.61 6.55 -5.44
CA ALA A 71 -58.35 6.43 -6.16
C ALA A 71 -57.75 5.06 -5.85
N LEU A 72 -57.56 4.25 -6.88
CA LEU A 72 -56.90 2.94 -6.80
C LEU A 72 -55.51 3.10 -7.41
N VAL A 73 -54.50 2.62 -6.69
CA VAL A 73 -53.09 2.66 -7.11
C VAL A 73 -52.62 1.23 -7.13
N ASP A 74 -52.07 0.80 -8.25
CA ASP A 74 -51.56 -0.54 -8.44
C ASP A 74 -50.16 -0.50 -9.08
N GLU A 75 -49.36 -1.52 -8.78
CA GLU A 75 -48.02 -1.78 -9.31
C GLU A 75 -47.08 -0.58 -9.47
N LEU A 76 -46.47 -0.13 -8.36
CA LEU A 76 -45.34 0.79 -8.45
C LEU A 76 -44.08 0.04 -8.88
N ARG A 77 -43.80 0.05 -10.19
CA ARG A 77 -42.58 -0.51 -10.77
C ARG A 77 -41.71 0.55 -11.45
N LEU A 78 -40.41 0.27 -11.49
CA LEU A 78 -39.52 0.89 -12.47
C LEU A 78 -39.74 0.17 -13.80
N GLU A 79 -39.68 0.91 -14.91
CA GLU A 79 -39.87 0.34 -16.24
C GLU A 79 -38.61 -0.42 -16.68
N GLU A 80 -37.63 0.31 -17.19
CA GLU A 80 -36.45 -0.29 -17.78
C GLU A 80 -35.19 0.07 -17.00
N ALA A 81 -34.34 -0.93 -16.80
CA ALA A 81 -32.99 -0.71 -16.33
C ALA A 81 -32.15 -0.11 -17.47
N ARG A 82 -31.26 0.82 -17.13
CA ARG A 82 -30.28 1.34 -18.07
C ARG A 82 -29.33 0.22 -18.51
N ASN A 83 -29.39 -0.14 -19.79
CA ASN A 83 -28.65 -1.23 -20.43
C ASN A 83 -27.59 -0.71 -21.41
N ASP A 84 -26.76 0.21 -20.94
CA ASP A 84 -25.64 0.72 -21.74
C ASP A 84 -24.56 -0.35 -21.93
N ALA A 85 -23.96 -0.40 -23.11
CA ALA A 85 -22.82 -1.27 -23.36
C ALA A 85 -21.64 -0.91 -22.45
N GLY A 86 -21.00 -1.94 -21.89
CA GLY A 86 -19.79 -1.83 -21.08
C GLY A 86 -18.61 -2.52 -21.75
N PHE A 87 -17.39 -2.10 -21.43
CA PHE A 87 -16.18 -2.71 -21.94
C PHE A 87 -15.22 -3.06 -20.79
N ALA A 88 -14.43 -4.12 -20.99
CA ALA A 88 -13.28 -4.43 -20.18
C ALA A 88 -12.14 -4.88 -21.08
N ALA A 89 -10.94 -4.36 -20.82
CA ALA A 89 -9.72 -4.74 -21.49
C ALA A 89 -8.71 -5.22 -20.44
N TYR A 90 -8.02 -6.30 -20.75
CA TYR A 90 -6.95 -6.83 -19.92
C TYR A 90 -5.81 -7.26 -20.83
N ALA A 91 -4.60 -6.81 -20.51
CA ALA A 91 -3.39 -7.21 -21.18
C ALA A 91 -2.35 -7.61 -20.14
N ARG A 92 -1.65 -8.72 -20.38
CA ARG A 92 -0.51 -9.16 -19.58
C ARG A 92 0.65 -9.49 -20.48
N VAL A 93 1.82 -8.97 -20.13
CA VAL A 93 3.10 -9.28 -20.76
C VAL A 93 3.98 -9.92 -19.69
N ASN A 94 4.47 -11.12 -19.97
CA ASN A 94 5.43 -11.80 -19.13
C ASN A 94 6.61 -12.22 -20.02
N THR A 95 7.80 -11.73 -19.70
CA THR A 95 9.02 -11.96 -20.47
C THR A 95 10.14 -12.32 -19.53
N GLU A 96 10.83 -13.42 -19.84
CA GLU A 96 12.04 -13.87 -19.15
C GLU A 96 13.20 -13.87 -20.14
N LEU A 97 14.25 -13.12 -19.82
CA LEU A 97 15.45 -12.96 -20.64
C LEU A 97 16.61 -13.71 -19.98
N ALA A 98 16.76 -14.99 -20.31
CA ALA A 98 17.93 -15.85 -20.05
C ALA A 98 18.65 -15.62 -18.71
N ASP A 99 17.96 -15.86 -17.59
CA ASP A 99 18.41 -15.62 -16.20
C ASP A 99 18.85 -14.18 -15.87
N PHE A 100 18.80 -13.23 -16.81
CA PHE A 100 19.25 -11.86 -16.64
C PHE A 100 18.12 -10.95 -16.17
N MET A 101 16.95 -11.01 -16.80
CA MET A 101 15.86 -10.10 -16.48
C MET A 101 14.49 -10.75 -16.65
N ASN A 102 13.64 -10.57 -15.65
CA ASN A 102 12.24 -10.99 -15.67
C ASN A 102 11.35 -9.76 -15.60
N LEU A 103 10.44 -9.62 -16.57
CA LEU A 103 9.48 -8.52 -16.68
C LEU A 103 8.06 -9.08 -16.66
N ASP A 104 7.23 -8.59 -15.76
CA ASP A 104 5.81 -8.91 -15.66
C ASP A 104 5.01 -7.61 -15.60
N GLY A 105 4.24 -7.34 -16.65
CA GLY A 105 3.41 -6.16 -16.79
C GLY A 105 1.94 -6.55 -16.98
N THR A 106 1.04 -5.84 -16.30
CA THR A 106 -0.41 -6.01 -16.45
C THR A 106 -1.06 -4.65 -16.60
N VAL A 107 -2.00 -4.54 -17.54
CA VAL A 107 -2.90 -3.39 -17.69
C VAL A 107 -4.32 -3.91 -17.68
N GLU A 108 -5.17 -3.30 -16.86
CA GLU A 108 -6.59 -3.61 -16.74
C GLU A 108 -7.37 -2.30 -16.85
N TRP A 109 -8.33 -2.27 -17.76
CA TRP A 109 -9.26 -1.15 -17.91
C TRP A 109 -10.68 -1.69 -17.90
N ARG A 110 -11.52 -1.17 -17.01
CA ARG A 110 -12.92 -1.57 -16.91
C ARG A 110 -13.80 -0.34 -16.87
N GLY A 111 -14.66 -0.21 -17.87
CA GLY A 111 -15.62 0.89 -17.94
C GLY A 111 -16.69 0.82 -16.84
N GLU A 112 -17.36 1.95 -16.63
CA GLU A 112 -18.41 2.11 -15.61
C GLU A 112 -19.68 1.30 -15.89
N ASN A 113 -19.91 0.92 -17.15
CA ASN A 113 -21.05 0.09 -17.55
C ASN A 113 -20.72 -1.40 -17.63
N PHE A 114 -19.44 -1.79 -17.49
CA PHE A 114 -19.04 -3.20 -17.49
C PHE A 114 -19.63 -3.92 -16.27
N ARG A 115 -20.10 -5.16 -16.45
CA ARG A 115 -20.65 -6.00 -15.38
C ARG A 115 -20.26 -7.44 -15.62
N THR A 116 -19.91 -8.17 -14.57
CA THR A 116 -19.83 -9.64 -14.59
C THR A 116 -21.19 -10.23 -14.23
N ILE A 117 -21.39 -11.52 -14.49
CA ILE A 117 -22.64 -12.25 -14.18
C ILE A 117 -23.02 -12.12 -12.69
N SER A 118 -22.03 -12.03 -11.80
CA SER A 118 -22.22 -11.92 -10.35
C SER A 118 -22.18 -10.50 -9.81
N SER A 119 -21.81 -9.49 -10.60
CA SER A 119 -21.65 -8.12 -10.08
C SER A 119 -22.93 -7.30 -10.17
N THR A 120 -23.30 -6.64 -9.07
CA THR A 120 -24.21 -5.49 -9.10
C THR A 120 -23.56 -4.33 -9.88
N GLY A 121 -24.37 -3.46 -10.48
CA GLY A 121 -23.90 -2.40 -11.37
C GLY A 121 -22.74 -1.56 -10.79
N ARG A 122 -21.74 -1.27 -11.64
CA ARG A 122 -20.55 -0.49 -11.25
C ARG A 122 -20.85 1.00 -11.18
N LYS A 123 -20.09 1.71 -10.34
CA LYS A 123 -20.21 3.16 -10.09
C LYS A 123 -18.96 3.95 -10.47
N SER A 124 -17.96 3.30 -11.07
CA SER A 124 -16.71 3.92 -11.49
C SER A 124 -16.14 3.23 -12.74
N SER A 125 -15.36 3.99 -13.51
CA SER A 125 -14.43 3.46 -14.50
C SER A 125 -13.07 3.32 -13.84
N ASP A 126 -12.47 2.13 -13.91
CA ASP A 126 -11.20 1.84 -13.25
C ASP A 126 -10.10 1.52 -14.26
N PHE A 127 -8.93 2.11 -14.08
CA PHE A 127 -7.72 1.85 -14.85
C PHE A 127 -6.58 1.44 -13.91
N LYS A 128 -6.02 0.26 -14.12
CA LYS A 128 -4.95 -0.30 -13.29
C LYS A 128 -3.78 -0.73 -14.15
N THR A 129 -2.59 -0.33 -13.75
CA THR A 129 -1.33 -0.73 -14.37
C THR A 129 -0.39 -1.24 -13.29
N ASN A 130 0.19 -2.42 -13.49
CA ASN A 130 1.27 -2.93 -12.67
C ASN A 130 2.42 -3.35 -13.57
N LEU A 131 3.63 -3.02 -13.17
CA LEU A 131 4.86 -3.42 -13.85
C LEU A 131 5.84 -3.85 -12.78
N ASN A 132 6.34 -5.08 -12.91
CA ASN A 132 7.34 -5.67 -12.05
C ASN A 132 8.52 -6.07 -12.92
N THR A 133 9.71 -5.66 -12.53
CA THR A 133 10.95 -6.09 -13.18
C THR A 133 11.94 -6.57 -12.13
N THR A 134 12.62 -7.66 -12.43
CA THR A 134 13.74 -8.17 -11.64
C THR A 134 14.91 -8.40 -12.56
N THR A 135 16.01 -7.69 -12.32
CA THR A 135 17.25 -7.76 -13.11
C THR A 135 18.37 -8.33 -12.25
N ASN A 136 18.99 -9.40 -12.70
CA ASN A 136 20.14 -10.04 -12.10
C ASN A 136 21.44 -9.39 -12.59
N ALA A 137 21.81 -8.26 -12.01
CA ALA A 137 22.98 -7.49 -12.42
C ALA A 137 24.30 -8.28 -12.28
N GLN A 138 24.33 -9.34 -11.46
CA GLN A 138 25.51 -10.20 -11.32
C GLN A 138 25.91 -10.91 -12.62
N LYS A 139 25.00 -11.08 -13.58
CA LYS A 139 25.32 -11.72 -14.87
C LYS A 139 26.22 -10.84 -15.75
N LEU A 140 26.35 -9.54 -15.44
CA LEU A 140 27.29 -8.62 -16.08
C LEU A 140 28.70 -8.65 -15.45
N LEU A 141 28.85 -9.29 -14.29
CA LEU A 141 30.11 -9.41 -13.56
C LEU A 141 30.75 -10.78 -13.82
N PRO A 142 32.09 -10.91 -13.74
CA PRO A 142 32.75 -12.21 -13.85
C PRO A 142 32.21 -13.20 -12.81
N GLY A 143 31.77 -14.38 -13.25
CA GLY A 143 31.17 -15.40 -12.37
C GLY A 143 32.10 -15.87 -11.23
N SER A 144 33.42 -15.71 -11.41
CA SER A 144 34.44 -16.01 -10.39
C SER A 144 34.33 -15.17 -9.12
N TRP A 145 33.68 -14.00 -9.17
CA TRP A 145 33.53 -13.11 -8.02
C TRP A 145 32.43 -13.54 -7.04
N GLY A 146 31.48 -14.39 -7.46
CA GLY A 146 30.47 -14.98 -6.57
C GLY A 146 29.45 -14.00 -5.99
N PHE A 147 29.27 -12.82 -6.60
CA PHE A 147 28.23 -11.86 -6.21
C PHE A 147 26.85 -12.28 -6.74
N SER A 148 25.82 -11.95 -5.98
CA SER A 148 24.41 -12.05 -6.36
C SER A 148 23.80 -10.68 -6.13
N VAL A 149 23.39 -10.01 -7.22
CA VAL A 149 22.89 -8.64 -7.20
C VAL A 149 21.54 -8.54 -7.92
N PRO A 150 20.46 -9.13 -7.37
CA PRO A 150 19.13 -8.90 -7.91
C PRO A 150 18.66 -7.46 -7.59
N ILE A 151 18.24 -6.77 -8.65
CA ILE A 151 17.63 -5.45 -8.62
C ILE A 151 16.15 -5.64 -8.95
N ARG A 152 15.25 -5.21 -8.08
CA ARG A 152 13.81 -5.26 -8.29
C ARG A 152 13.28 -3.84 -8.45
N ALA A 153 12.42 -3.64 -9.43
CA ALA A 153 11.62 -2.43 -9.54
C ALA A 153 10.16 -2.79 -9.79
N THR A 154 9.26 -2.14 -9.04
CA THR A 154 7.82 -2.29 -9.19
C THR A 154 7.19 -0.91 -9.34
N PHE A 155 6.31 -0.78 -10.33
CA PHE A 155 5.43 0.35 -10.52
C PHE A 155 3.99 -0.14 -10.51
N SER A 156 3.13 0.54 -9.76
CA SER A 156 1.71 0.25 -9.71
C SER A 156 0.95 1.57 -9.73
N ARG A 157 -0.06 1.67 -10.59
CA ARG A 157 -0.97 2.80 -10.69
C ARG A 157 -2.39 2.28 -10.73
N SER A 158 -3.26 2.84 -9.90
CA SER A 158 -4.69 2.56 -9.88
C SER A 158 -5.43 3.88 -9.91
N GLU A 159 -6.25 4.09 -10.93
CA GLU A 159 -7.09 5.26 -11.13
C GLU A 159 -8.55 4.81 -11.19
N SER A 160 -9.42 5.52 -10.48
CA SER A 160 -10.85 5.29 -10.43
C SER A 160 -11.57 6.61 -10.66
N LEU A 161 -12.32 6.67 -11.75
CA LEU A 161 -13.14 7.81 -12.14
C LEU A 161 -14.59 7.52 -11.71
N PRO A 162 -15.14 8.23 -10.71
CA PRO A 162 -16.49 7.98 -10.24
C PRO A 162 -17.51 8.42 -11.29
N ARG A 163 -18.60 7.67 -11.43
CA ARG A 163 -19.71 8.02 -12.32
C ARG A 163 -20.54 9.18 -11.78
N PHE A 164 -20.70 9.24 -10.46
CA PHE A 164 -21.51 10.21 -9.74
C PHE A 164 -20.65 10.93 -8.71
N GLY A 165 -20.96 12.20 -8.44
CA GLY A 165 -20.30 12.97 -7.39
C GLY A 165 -20.63 12.48 -5.97
N PRO A 166 -19.85 12.87 -4.95
CA PRO A 166 -20.15 12.56 -3.56
C PRO A 166 -21.57 13.02 -3.19
N ASN A 167 -22.41 12.11 -2.68
CA ASN A 167 -23.81 12.37 -2.32
C ASN A 167 -24.67 12.96 -3.47
N SER A 168 -24.26 12.75 -4.72
CA SER A 168 -24.98 13.22 -5.91
C SER A 168 -25.51 12.05 -6.72
N ASP A 169 -26.72 12.20 -7.27
CA ASP A 169 -27.34 11.30 -8.23
C ASP A 169 -27.22 11.80 -9.68
N VAL A 170 -26.44 12.86 -9.87
CA VAL A 170 -26.12 13.45 -11.18
C VAL A 170 -24.83 12.82 -11.71
N GLU A 171 -24.89 12.34 -12.95
CA GLU A 171 -23.74 11.78 -13.65
C GLU A 171 -22.75 12.90 -13.97
N LEU A 172 -21.49 12.69 -13.59
CA LEU A 172 -20.43 13.67 -13.75
C LEU A 172 -20.02 13.80 -15.22
N THR A 173 -19.69 15.02 -15.65
CA THR A 173 -19.00 15.25 -16.92
C THR A 173 -17.58 14.69 -16.88
N SER A 174 -16.94 14.46 -18.02
CA SER A 174 -15.57 13.94 -18.07
C SER A 174 -14.57 14.78 -17.26
N GLU A 175 -14.73 16.10 -17.26
CA GLU A 175 -13.92 17.03 -16.46
C GLU A 175 -14.17 16.83 -14.97
N GLN A 176 -15.43 16.82 -14.54
CA GLN A 176 -15.81 16.58 -13.14
C GLN A 176 -15.36 15.20 -12.65
N LYS A 177 -15.41 14.16 -13.50
CA LYS A 177 -14.88 12.83 -13.16
C LYS A 177 -13.39 12.88 -12.87
N GLN A 178 -12.65 13.70 -13.59
CA GLN A 178 -11.21 13.86 -13.40
C GLN A 178 -10.89 14.64 -12.12
N ASP A 179 -11.70 15.65 -11.78
CA ASP A 179 -11.57 16.38 -10.51
C ASP A 179 -11.91 15.52 -9.29
N GLU A 180 -12.90 14.64 -9.44
CA GLU A 180 -13.35 13.69 -8.40
C GLU A 180 -12.60 12.34 -8.44
N ARG A 181 -11.51 12.25 -9.22
CA ARG A 181 -10.78 10.99 -9.37
C ARG A 181 -10.13 10.53 -8.07
N THR A 182 -10.04 9.22 -7.92
CA THR A 182 -9.19 8.60 -6.91
C THR A 182 -8.04 7.90 -7.61
N GLU A 183 -6.81 8.28 -7.27
CA GLU A 183 -5.60 7.76 -7.89
C GLU A 183 -4.60 7.33 -6.82
N THR A 184 -3.99 6.16 -7.00
CA THR A 184 -2.87 5.69 -6.17
C THR A 184 -1.74 5.23 -7.07
N THR A 185 -0.56 5.80 -6.87
CA THR A 185 0.69 5.44 -7.55
C THR A 185 1.69 4.94 -6.53
N LYS A 186 2.27 3.77 -6.76
CA LYS A 186 3.28 3.14 -5.92
C LYS A 186 4.49 2.77 -6.76
N THR A 187 5.66 3.26 -6.37
CA THR A 187 6.96 2.87 -6.93
C THR A 187 7.77 2.19 -5.84
N PHE A 188 8.40 1.07 -6.18
CA PHE A 188 9.28 0.33 -5.29
C PHE A 188 10.56 0.00 -6.04
N TYR A 189 11.70 0.23 -5.40
CA TYR A 189 13.01 -0.16 -5.88
C TYR A 189 13.72 -0.92 -4.77
N GLU A 190 14.36 -2.04 -5.09
CA GLU A 190 15.17 -2.81 -4.16
C GLU A 190 16.44 -3.28 -4.86
N VAL A 191 17.57 -3.08 -4.20
CA VAL A 191 18.86 -3.64 -4.61
C VAL A 191 19.32 -4.52 -3.46
N SER A 192 19.49 -5.81 -3.73
CA SER A 192 20.11 -6.73 -2.78
C SER A 192 21.48 -7.14 -3.30
N VAL A 193 22.52 -6.99 -2.49
CA VAL A 193 23.88 -7.44 -2.77
C VAL A 193 24.22 -8.54 -1.77
N ASN A 194 24.53 -9.72 -2.27
CA ASN A 194 25.02 -10.83 -1.48
C ASN A 194 26.32 -11.36 -2.08
N LYS A 195 27.32 -11.67 -1.25
CA LYS A 195 28.57 -12.28 -1.69
C LYS A 195 28.71 -13.68 -1.10
N ARG A 196 28.80 -14.69 -1.97
CA ARG A 196 29.13 -16.06 -1.57
C ARG A 196 30.59 -16.14 -1.14
N SER A 197 30.89 -16.98 -0.16
CA SER A 197 32.26 -17.16 0.35
C SER A 197 33.22 -17.60 -0.77
N GLY A 198 34.32 -16.87 -0.93
CA GLY A 198 35.32 -17.11 -1.96
C GLY A 198 36.51 -17.93 -1.45
N LYS A 199 37.42 -18.32 -2.37
CA LYS A 199 38.68 -18.98 -2.04
C LYS A 199 39.78 -18.01 -1.56
N PHE A 200 39.61 -16.70 -1.79
CA PHE A 200 40.62 -15.69 -1.46
C PHE A 200 40.62 -15.36 0.04
N TRP A 201 41.79 -15.37 0.67
CA TRP A 201 41.88 -15.25 2.13
C TRP A 201 41.43 -13.89 2.68
N LEU A 202 41.66 -12.79 1.94
CA LEU A 202 41.24 -11.43 2.32
C LEU A 202 39.72 -11.21 2.23
N THR A 203 39.05 -11.83 1.24
CA THR A 203 37.60 -11.67 1.09
C THR A 203 36.84 -12.37 2.20
N ARG A 204 37.43 -13.45 2.73
CA ARG A 204 36.92 -14.20 3.87
C ARG A 204 36.65 -13.30 5.07
N TRP A 205 37.54 -12.36 5.39
CA TRP A 205 37.39 -11.55 6.61
C TRP A 205 36.57 -10.26 6.43
N THR A 206 36.25 -9.88 5.20
CA THR A 206 35.68 -8.55 4.89
C THR A 206 34.26 -8.63 4.35
N PHE A 207 34.08 -9.26 3.19
CA PHE A 207 32.82 -9.20 2.43
C PHE A 207 32.13 -10.55 2.28
N ASP A 208 32.78 -11.66 2.63
CA ASP A 208 32.17 -12.98 2.54
C ASP A 208 31.03 -13.13 3.57
N SER A 209 29.86 -13.64 3.15
CA SER A 209 28.65 -13.72 3.98
C SER A 209 28.02 -12.37 4.36
N MET A 210 28.32 -11.33 3.60
CA MET A 210 27.62 -10.05 3.67
C MET A 210 26.33 -10.09 2.86
N ASN A 211 25.23 -9.63 3.46
CA ASN A 211 23.97 -9.34 2.79
C ASN A 211 23.62 -7.87 3.01
N LEU A 212 23.59 -7.09 1.94
CA LEU A 212 23.13 -5.71 1.95
C LEU A 212 21.85 -5.63 1.13
N ARG A 213 20.78 -5.07 1.69
CA ARG A 213 19.52 -4.82 1.00
C ARG A 213 19.14 -3.37 1.20
N LEU A 214 19.04 -2.64 0.10
CA LEU A 214 18.55 -1.27 0.06
C LEU A 214 17.20 -1.30 -0.63
N SER A 215 16.17 -0.69 -0.03
CA SER A 215 14.88 -0.54 -0.70
C SER A 215 14.26 0.81 -0.45
N GLN A 216 13.54 1.30 -1.45
CA GLN A 216 12.81 2.56 -1.41
C GLN A 216 11.41 2.33 -1.96
N THR A 217 10.40 2.64 -1.17
CA THR A 217 8.98 2.63 -1.56
C THR A 217 8.48 4.07 -1.52
N ARG A 218 7.83 4.52 -2.60
CA ARG A 218 7.10 5.79 -2.62
C ARG A 218 5.68 5.51 -3.04
N GLU A 219 4.74 5.98 -2.25
CA GLU A 219 3.31 5.83 -2.46
C GLU A 219 2.67 7.21 -2.43
N ARG A 220 1.90 7.51 -3.47
CA ARG A 220 1.15 8.76 -3.62
C ARG A 220 -0.29 8.44 -3.90
N GLY A 221 -1.18 8.96 -3.07
CA GLY A 221 -2.63 8.84 -3.19
C GLY A 221 -3.27 10.21 -3.34
N ILE A 222 -4.26 10.31 -4.22
CA ILE A 222 -5.12 11.47 -4.40
C ILE A 222 -6.56 10.95 -4.37
N SER A 223 -7.43 11.68 -3.69
CA SER A 223 -8.87 11.42 -3.66
C SER A 223 -9.61 12.74 -3.42
N PRO A 224 -10.94 12.79 -3.65
CA PRO A 224 -11.72 14.01 -3.42
C PRO A 224 -11.56 14.60 -2.02
N THR A 225 -11.51 13.75 -0.99
CA THR A 225 -11.43 14.17 0.42
C THR A 225 -9.99 14.34 0.91
N VAL A 226 -9.06 13.58 0.33
CA VAL A 226 -7.63 13.59 0.65
C VAL A 226 -6.83 13.92 -0.62
N PRO A 227 -6.68 15.22 -0.95
CA PRO A 227 -6.00 15.68 -2.17
C PRO A 227 -4.50 15.33 -2.19
N LEU A 228 -3.89 15.10 -1.03
CA LEU A 228 -2.51 14.63 -0.96
C LEU A 228 -2.37 13.58 0.16
N SER A 229 -2.03 12.36 -0.22
CA SER A 229 -1.46 11.34 0.66
C SER A 229 -0.12 10.92 0.08
N ARG A 230 0.96 11.09 0.84
CA ARG A 230 2.31 10.66 0.43
C ARG A 230 2.91 9.81 1.53
N ARG A 231 3.48 8.68 1.15
CA ARG A 231 4.25 7.82 2.04
C ARG A 231 5.53 7.39 1.33
N ASP A 232 6.66 7.83 1.86
CA ASP A 232 7.98 7.45 1.39
C ASP A 232 8.62 6.60 2.49
N SER A 233 9.17 5.45 2.12
CA SER A 233 9.86 4.56 3.05
C SER A 233 11.15 4.06 2.45
N GLU A 234 12.24 4.28 3.16
CA GLU A 234 13.59 3.86 2.79
C GLU A 234 14.08 2.89 3.86
N THR A 235 14.51 1.71 3.43
CA THR A 235 15.07 0.71 4.34
C THR A 235 16.43 0.27 3.86
N MET A 236 17.37 0.22 4.80
CA MET A 236 18.69 -0.36 4.61
C MET A 236 18.85 -1.47 5.62
N THR A 237 18.96 -2.70 5.12
CA THR A 237 19.28 -3.86 5.93
C THR A 237 20.66 -4.34 5.56
N PHE A 238 21.55 -4.41 6.53
CA PHE A 238 22.87 -4.98 6.38
C PHE A 238 23.01 -6.12 7.38
N SER A 239 23.47 -7.27 6.92
CA SER A 239 23.71 -8.45 7.75
C SER A 239 25.07 -9.03 7.41
N TYR A 240 25.86 -9.26 8.44
CA TYR A 240 27.20 -9.82 8.30
C TYR A 240 27.40 -10.94 9.30
N LYS A 241 27.81 -12.10 8.80
CA LYS A 241 28.20 -13.26 9.60
C LYS A 241 29.70 -13.40 9.53
N MET A 242 30.38 -13.14 10.63
CA MET A 242 31.84 -13.24 10.71
C MET A 242 32.26 -14.71 10.52
N PRO A 243 33.09 -15.03 9.52
CA PRO A 243 33.57 -16.39 9.29
C PRO A 243 34.78 -16.68 10.17
N LEU A 244 34.49 -16.88 11.45
CA LEU A 244 35.49 -17.19 12.45
C LEU A 244 36.05 -18.60 12.24
N PRO A 245 37.39 -18.78 12.25
CA PRO A 245 37.98 -20.11 12.34
C PRO A 245 37.60 -20.74 13.69
N LYS A 246 37.59 -22.07 13.74
CA LYS A 246 37.28 -22.84 14.96
C LYS A 246 38.53 -23.54 15.48
N PRO A 247 39.56 -22.82 15.95
CA PRO A 247 40.71 -23.45 16.58
C PRO A 247 40.28 -24.10 17.89
N SER A 248 40.64 -25.36 18.07
CA SER A 248 40.32 -26.12 19.29
C SER A 248 41.59 -26.78 19.81
N VAL A 249 41.90 -26.59 21.08
CA VAL A 249 43.05 -27.23 21.74
C VAL A 249 42.53 -28.26 22.73
N LYS A 250 43.08 -29.48 22.70
CA LYS A 250 42.76 -30.50 23.71
C LYS A 250 43.49 -30.14 25.00
N ILE A 251 42.74 -29.84 26.07
CA ILE A 251 43.32 -29.36 27.34
C ILE A 251 43.54 -30.46 28.37
N ALA A 252 42.86 -31.60 28.21
CA ALA A 252 42.81 -32.68 29.18
C ALA A 252 43.34 -34.02 28.61
N ALA A 253 44.08 -33.96 27.49
CA ALA A 253 44.66 -35.15 26.86
C ALA A 253 45.70 -35.86 27.74
N TRP A 254 46.26 -35.16 28.74
CA TRP A 254 47.24 -35.69 29.70
C TRP A 254 46.62 -36.49 30.86
N MET A 255 45.28 -36.50 31.01
CA MET A 255 44.62 -37.17 32.14
C MET A 255 44.73 -38.71 32.05
N PRO A 256 44.81 -39.45 33.17
CA PRO A 256 44.91 -40.93 33.20
C PRO A 256 43.65 -41.70 32.74
N GLU A 257 43.77 -42.99 32.41
CA GLU A 257 42.73 -43.80 31.72
C GLU A 257 41.45 -44.05 32.47
N PHE A 258 41.50 -43.94 33.79
CA PHE A 258 40.35 -44.07 34.66
C PHE A 258 39.44 -42.83 34.69
N MET A 259 39.88 -41.68 34.14
CA MET A 259 39.05 -40.48 34.08
C MET A 259 37.95 -40.59 33.00
N PRO A 260 36.76 -40.00 33.23
CA PRO A 260 35.67 -40.02 32.26
C PRO A 260 36.10 -39.53 30.87
N LYS A 261 35.70 -40.23 29.81
CA LYS A 261 36.04 -39.86 28.41
C LYS A 261 35.61 -38.42 28.07
N ALA A 262 34.49 -37.96 28.62
CA ALA A 262 34.00 -36.59 28.47
C ALA A 262 34.99 -35.52 28.99
N MET A 263 35.75 -35.82 30.05
CA MET A 263 36.77 -34.91 30.58
C MET A 263 38.04 -34.93 29.73
N ARG A 264 38.50 -36.12 29.31
CA ARG A 264 39.71 -36.29 28.47
C ARG A 264 39.59 -35.71 27.07
N GLU A 265 38.39 -35.73 26.50
CA GLU A 265 38.11 -35.15 25.17
C GLU A 265 37.73 -33.67 25.23
N SER A 266 37.85 -33.02 26.39
CA SER A 266 37.56 -31.61 26.55
C SER A 266 38.45 -30.76 25.65
N ARG A 267 37.80 -29.94 24.83
CA ARG A 267 38.44 -29.00 23.90
C ARG A 267 38.15 -27.58 24.37
N LEU A 268 39.21 -26.79 24.41
CA LEU A 268 39.14 -25.35 24.64
C LEU A 268 39.05 -24.64 23.29
N ASN A 269 37.96 -23.91 23.07
CA ASN A 269 37.77 -23.05 21.91
C ASN A 269 37.92 -21.59 22.36
N PHE A 270 38.95 -20.90 21.87
CA PHE A 270 39.25 -19.52 22.28
C PHE A 270 38.42 -18.47 21.55
N LEU A 271 37.83 -18.84 20.40
CA LEU A 271 37.03 -17.93 19.59
C LEU A 271 35.53 -18.23 19.72
N PRO A 272 34.68 -17.20 19.58
CA PRO A 272 33.24 -17.42 19.47
C PRO A 272 32.91 -18.31 18.27
N THR A 273 31.88 -19.14 18.40
CA THR A 273 31.45 -20.08 17.36
C THR A 273 30.75 -19.38 16.20
N THR A 274 29.99 -18.31 16.49
CA THR A 274 29.39 -17.43 15.50
C THR A 274 29.27 -16.02 16.05
N VAL A 275 29.61 -15.02 15.24
CA VAL A 275 29.28 -13.61 15.49
C VAL A 275 28.48 -13.13 14.29
N ASN A 276 27.22 -12.73 14.52
CA ASN A 276 26.41 -12.08 13.50
C ASN A 276 26.10 -10.65 13.93
N TYR A 277 26.22 -9.75 12.97
CA TYR A 277 25.82 -8.36 13.10
C TYR A 277 24.71 -8.08 12.10
N THR A 278 23.63 -7.47 12.56
CA THR A 278 22.52 -7.01 11.72
C THR A 278 22.22 -5.56 12.03
N LEU A 279 22.17 -4.75 10.97
CA LEU A 279 21.82 -3.34 10.99
C LEU A 279 20.55 -3.18 10.16
N ASN A 280 19.53 -2.55 10.74
CA ASN A 280 18.31 -2.17 10.05
C ASN A 280 18.07 -0.68 10.26
N ALA A 281 18.34 0.11 9.24
CA ALA A 281 17.95 1.52 9.21
C ALA A 281 16.63 1.64 8.44
N LYS A 282 15.66 2.34 9.02
CA LYS A 282 14.37 2.61 8.40
C LYS A 282 14.05 4.08 8.54
N ARG A 283 13.83 4.74 7.41
CA ARG A 283 13.23 6.07 7.31
C ARG A 283 11.84 5.93 6.72
N GLN A 284 10.86 6.58 7.31
CA GLN A 284 9.49 6.57 6.84
C GLN A 284 8.88 7.97 7.05
N ASP A 285 8.55 8.60 5.94
CA ASP A 285 7.97 9.93 5.89
C ASP A 285 6.55 9.79 5.36
N GLN A 286 5.58 10.28 6.11
CA GLN A 286 4.18 10.30 5.71
C GLN A 286 3.66 11.72 5.80
N ALA A 287 3.10 12.22 4.71
CA ALA A 287 2.39 13.48 4.64
C ALA A 287 0.95 13.21 4.22
N THR A 288 -0.01 13.83 4.90
CA THR A 288 -1.43 13.72 4.56
C THR A 288 -2.10 15.06 4.72
N TRP A 289 -2.77 15.50 3.66
CA TRP A 289 -3.58 16.71 3.65
C TRP A 289 -5.01 16.32 3.28
N ARG A 290 -5.95 16.73 4.13
CA ARG A 290 -7.39 16.50 3.97
C ARG A 290 -8.06 17.82 3.68
N ARG A 291 -9.04 17.89 2.77
CA ARG A 291 -9.73 19.16 2.47
C ARG A 291 -10.43 19.78 3.69
N SER A 292 -10.82 18.96 4.67
CA SER A 292 -11.44 19.45 5.92
C SER A 292 -10.46 20.21 6.83
N ASN A 293 -9.15 20.01 6.64
CA ASN A 293 -8.11 20.57 7.50
C ASN A 293 -7.24 21.52 6.67
N GLN A 294 -6.98 22.71 7.20
CA GLN A 294 -6.08 23.65 6.54
C GLN A 294 -4.61 23.19 6.59
N ASP A 295 -4.22 22.43 7.62
CA ASP A 295 -2.85 21.98 7.80
C ASP A 295 -2.56 20.58 7.27
N THR A 296 -1.36 20.42 6.71
CA THR A 296 -0.81 19.12 6.32
C THR A 296 -0.23 18.41 7.55
N THR A 297 -0.69 17.20 7.83
CA THR A 297 -0.10 16.35 8.87
C THR A 297 1.14 15.68 8.31
N VAL A 298 2.30 15.95 8.90
CA VAL A 298 3.58 15.32 8.54
C VAL A 298 4.10 14.50 9.71
N THR A 299 4.44 13.25 9.44
CA THR A 299 5.06 12.34 10.40
C THR A 299 6.31 11.75 9.78
N GLU A 300 7.43 11.87 10.48
CA GLU A 300 8.71 11.26 10.10
C GLU A 300 9.13 10.29 11.21
N ASN A 301 9.50 9.09 10.81
CA ASN A 301 10.11 8.08 11.65
C ASN A 301 11.45 7.70 11.03
N PHE A 302 12.54 7.95 11.75
CA PHE A 302 13.87 7.57 11.30
C PHE A 302 14.57 6.81 12.42
N THR A 303 14.69 5.49 12.26
CA THR A 303 15.15 4.57 13.31
C THR A 303 16.29 3.72 12.82
N LEU A 304 17.22 3.42 13.72
CA LEU A 304 18.31 2.47 13.51
C LEU A 304 18.18 1.34 14.54
N LYS A 305 18.21 0.10 14.08
CA LYS A 305 18.25 -1.08 14.94
C LYS A 305 19.50 -1.88 14.63
N GLU A 306 20.34 -2.02 15.64
CA GLU A 306 21.56 -2.81 15.61
C GLU A 306 21.35 -4.05 16.47
N THR A 307 21.72 -5.21 15.95
CA THR A 307 21.61 -6.49 16.65
C THR A 307 22.92 -7.24 16.52
N TYR A 308 23.55 -7.51 17.66
CA TYR A 308 24.78 -8.27 17.79
C TYR A 308 24.41 -9.60 18.44
N THR A 309 24.69 -10.71 17.76
CA THR A 309 24.47 -12.04 18.31
C THR A 309 25.77 -12.82 18.27
N THR A 310 26.20 -13.26 19.44
CA THR A 310 27.44 -14.00 19.62
C THR A 310 27.14 -15.31 20.30
N LYS A 311 27.62 -16.41 19.74
CA LYS A 311 27.61 -17.72 20.38
C LYS A 311 29.03 -18.06 20.77
N ILE A 312 29.25 -18.52 22.00
CA ILE A 312 30.56 -18.83 22.55
C ILE A 312 30.49 -20.22 23.16
N ASN A 313 31.33 -21.14 22.72
CA ASN A 313 31.41 -22.47 23.30
C ASN A 313 32.84 -22.71 23.79
N PRO A 314 33.26 -22.09 24.90
CA PRO A 314 34.66 -22.13 25.32
C PRO A 314 35.11 -23.55 25.67
N LEU A 315 34.20 -24.39 26.18
CA LEU A 315 34.41 -25.82 26.44
C LEU A 315 33.35 -26.64 25.72
N THR A 316 33.61 -27.91 25.43
CA THR A 316 32.61 -28.82 24.82
C THR A 316 31.32 -28.89 25.64
N ALA A 317 31.44 -28.81 26.96
CA ALA A 317 30.34 -28.86 27.92
C ALA A 317 29.63 -27.51 28.13
N LEU A 318 30.22 -26.39 27.69
CA LEU A 318 29.71 -25.05 27.98
C LEU A 318 29.26 -24.33 26.71
N GLN A 319 27.99 -23.94 26.65
CA GLN A 319 27.42 -23.15 25.57
C GLN A 319 26.90 -21.82 26.12
N GLY A 320 27.40 -20.71 25.58
CA GLY A 320 26.97 -19.36 25.89
C GLY A 320 26.36 -18.69 24.66
N ASN A 321 25.21 -18.04 24.84
CA ASN A 321 24.61 -17.18 23.85
C ASN A 321 24.52 -15.76 24.41
N TYR A 322 25.03 -14.79 23.67
CA TYR A 322 24.91 -13.38 23.97
C TYR A 322 24.18 -12.67 22.83
N SER A 323 23.18 -11.87 23.16
CA SER A 323 22.43 -11.05 22.22
C SER A 323 22.31 -9.64 22.77
N LEU A 324 22.79 -8.66 22.00
CA LEU A 324 22.65 -7.24 22.28
C LEU A 324 21.87 -6.59 21.14
N GLN A 325 20.73 -5.99 21.46
CA GLN A 325 19.96 -5.17 20.54
C GLN A 325 19.99 -3.72 21.01
N VAL A 326 20.39 -2.81 20.13
CA VAL A 326 20.41 -1.36 20.37
C VAL A 326 19.47 -0.70 19.36
N ASN A 327 18.50 0.05 19.87
CA ASN A 327 17.57 0.83 19.06
C ASN A 327 17.89 2.32 19.24
N ARG A 328 18.12 3.03 18.15
CA ARG A 328 18.42 4.47 18.11
C ARG A 328 17.38 5.21 17.28
N ASP A 329 17.01 6.40 17.75
CA ASP A 329 16.20 7.36 16.99
C ASP A 329 17.14 8.35 16.31
N LEU A 330 17.14 8.31 14.97
CA LEU A 330 18.03 9.09 14.12
C LEU A 330 17.46 10.49 13.81
N ARG A 331 16.24 10.81 14.24
CA ARG A 331 15.67 12.17 14.07
C ARG A 331 16.36 13.21 14.95
N LYS A 332 17.05 12.78 16.01
CA LYS A 332 17.72 13.65 16.98
C LYS A 332 19.22 13.39 16.95
N LYS A 333 20.03 14.43 16.74
CA LYS A 333 21.51 14.36 16.78
C LYS A 333 22.11 13.39 15.73
N TYR A 334 21.51 13.30 14.55
CA TYR A 334 22.16 12.65 13.41
C TYR A 334 23.10 13.65 12.73
N ASP A 335 24.40 13.38 12.80
CA ASP A 335 25.42 14.15 12.10
C ASP A 335 26.49 13.18 11.59
N MET A 336 26.43 12.90 10.29
CA MET A 336 27.33 11.96 9.64
C MET A 336 28.78 12.46 9.66
N SER A 337 29.00 13.78 9.67
CA SER A 337 30.35 14.37 9.71
C SER A 337 31.03 14.19 11.06
N LYS A 338 30.22 14.05 12.14
CA LYS A 338 30.70 13.83 13.52
C LYS A 338 30.54 12.39 13.98
N LEU A 339 30.22 11.46 13.07
CA LEU A 339 29.92 10.06 13.38
C LEU A 339 28.82 9.90 14.47
N ALA A 340 27.90 10.86 14.53
CA ALA A 340 26.80 10.86 15.48
C ALA A 340 25.59 10.16 14.84
N PHE A 341 25.37 8.90 15.19
CA PHE A 341 24.30 8.06 14.63
C PHE A 341 23.04 8.08 15.50
N GLY A 342 22.57 9.29 15.83
CA GLY A 342 21.36 9.53 16.59
C GLY A 342 21.42 9.17 18.07
N ARG A 343 20.29 9.26 18.76
CA ARG A 343 20.18 9.01 20.20
C ARG A 343 19.71 7.59 20.47
N GLU A 344 20.41 6.87 21.35
CA GLU A 344 19.94 5.58 21.86
C GLU A 344 18.64 5.74 22.63
N VAL A 345 17.62 4.96 22.27
CA VAL A 345 16.28 4.98 22.89
C VAL A 345 16.08 3.73 23.75
N SER A 346 16.61 2.59 23.31
CA SER A 346 16.44 1.32 23.99
C SER A 346 17.64 0.43 23.75
N ARG A 347 18.02 -0.32 24.78
CA ARG A 347 19.04 -1.36 24.76
C ARG A 347 18.50 -2.58 25.47
N ASN A 348 18.54 -3.71 24.78
CA ASN A 348 18.15 -5.01 25.35
C ASN A 348 19.34 -5.96 25.26
N GLN A 349 19.68 -6.57 26.38
CA GLN A 349 20.80 -7.51 26.50
C GLN A 349 20.28 -8.81 27.09
N LYS A 350 20.65 -9.92 26.46
CA LYS A 350 20.38 -11.26 26.95
C LYS A 350 21.65 -12.09 26.90
N ALA A 351 21.97 -12.74 28.01
CA ALA A 351 23.06 -13.70 28.12
C ALA A 351 22.49 -15.00 28.69
N ASP A 352 22.59 -16.08 27.93
CA ASP A 352 22.16 -17.41 28.33
C ASP A 352 23.40 -18.33 28.40
N LEU A 353 23.55 -19.09 29.49
CA LEU A 353 24.61 -20.09 29.65
C LEU A 353 23.97 -21.46 29.90
N LYS A 354 24.40 -22.45 29.12
CA LYS A 354 23.99 -23.85 29.26
C LYS A 354 25.24 -24.70 29.52
N LEU A 355 25.24 -25.39 30.65
CA LEU A 355 26.22 -26.42 30.98
C LEU A 355 25.60 -27.79 30.68
N THR A 356 26.32 -28.62 29.95
CA THR A 356 25.98 -30.04 29.74
C THR A 356 27.01 -30.84 30.51
N LEU A 357 26.57 -31.45 31.62
CA LEU A 357 27.43 -32.26 32.50
C LEU A 357 27.64 -33.66 31.91
#